data_AF-C2ET18-F1
#
_entry.id   AF-C2ET18-F1
#
_cell.length_a   1.000
_cell.length_b   1.000
_cell.length_c   1.000
_cell.angle_alpha   90.00
_cell.angle_beta   90.00
_cell.angle_gamma   90.00
#
_symmetry.space_group_name_H-M   'P 1'
#
loop_
_entity.id
_entity.type
_entity.pdbx_description
1 polymer ?
#
loop_
_entity_poly.entity_id
_entity_poly.type
_entity_poly.pdbx_seq_one_letter_code
_entity_poly.pdbx_strand_id
1 'polypeptide(L)' 'PRALELEEIPGIVNDFRQAIANAREAGFDLVELHSAHGYLLHQFLSPSSNHRTDQYGGSVENRARLVLEVVDA' A
#
# COMPACT_ATOMS: atom_id res chain seq x y z
N PRO A 1 -1.16 14.51 7.46
CA PRO A 1 -1.37 13.23 8.19
C PRO A 1 -0.09 12.86 8.93
N ARG A 2 -0.14 11.93 9.90
CA ARG A 2 1.06 11.35 10.53
C ARG A 2 1.70 10.35 9.56
N ALA A 3 3.04 10.32 9.48
CA ALA A 3 3.75 9.29 8.73
C ALA A 3 3.66 7.94 9.47
N LEU A 4 3.39 6.85 8.75
CA LEU A 4 3.40 5.50 9.33
C LEU A 4 4.80 5.13 9.80
N GLU A 5 4.91 4.51 10.97
CA GLU A 5 6.15 3.89 11.43
C GLU A 5 6.38 2.58 10.66
N LEU A 6 7.65 2.15 10.56
CA LEU A 6 8.00 0.95 9.78
C LEU A 6 7.31 -0.32 10.27
N GLU A 7 7.08 -0.41 11.58
CA GLU A 7 6.38 -1.53 12.23
C GLU A 7 4.88 -1.57 11.95
N GLU A 8 4.27 -0.47 11.50
CA GLU A 8 2.85 -0.41 11.17
C GLU A 8 2.55 -0.93 9.75
N ILE A 9 3.54 -0.82 8.85
CA ILE A 9 3.36 -1.15 7.43
C ILE A 9 2.99 -2.62 7.19
N PRO A 10 3.62 -3.62 7.85
CA PRO A 10 3.19 -5.01 7.72
C PRO A 10 1.73 -5.25 8.10
N GLY A 11 1.21 -4.49 9.08
CA GLY A 11 -0.19 -4.53 9.46
C GLY A 11 -1.11 -4.08 8.32
N ILE A 12 -0.76 -2.99 7.64
CA ILE A 12 -1.50 -2.50 6.48
C ILE A 12 -1.51 -3.52 5.34
N VAL A 13 -0.37 -4.15 5.03
CA VAL A 13 -0.30 -5.21 4.02
C VAL A 13 -1.22 -6.38 4.40
N ASN A 14 -1.19 -6.78 5.67
CA ASN A 14 -2.07 -7.84 6.16
C ASN A 14 -3.56 -7.48 6.11
N ASP A 15 -3.92 -6.22 6.31
CA ASP A 15 -5.30 -5.76 6.19
C ASP A 15 -5.80 -5.88 4.74
N PHE A 16 -4.97 -5.54 3.74
CA PHE A 16 -5.29 -5.79 2.33
C PHE A 16 -5.45 -7.29 2.04
N ARG A 17 -4.51 -8.13 2.51
CA ARG A 17 -4.57 -9.59 2.36
C ARG A 17 -5.87 -10.15 2.94
N GLN A 18 -6.26 -9.70 4.12
CA GLN A 18 -7.50 -10.13 4.76
C GLN A 18 -8.73 -9.64 4.00
N ALA A 19 -8.73 -8.40 3.50
CA ALA A 19 -9.83 -7.87 2.70
C ALA A 19 -10.04 -8.68 1.40
N ILE A 20 -8.96 -9.09 0.75
CA ILE A 20 -9.01 -9.94 -0.45
C ILE A 20 -9.55 -11.34 -0.11
N ALA A 21 -9.10 -11.94 1.00
CA ALA A 21 -9.62 -13.21 1.47
C ALA A 21 -11.14 -13.15 1.72
N ASN A 22 -11.61 -12.07 2.35
CA ASN A 22 -13.03 -11.83 2.58
C ASN A 22 -13.81 -11.64 1.28
N ALA A 23 -13.26 -10.89 0.31
CA ALA A 23 -13.89 -10.70 -1.00
C ALA A 23 -14.05 -12.04 -1.74
N ARG A 24 -13.03 -12.89 -1.67
CA ARG A 24 -13.09 -14.24 -2.24
C ARG A 24 -14.15 -15.10 -1.57
N GLU A 25 -14.23 -15.08 -0.23
CA GLU A 25 -15.26 -15.81 0.53
C GLU A 25 -16.67 -15.32 0.19
N ALA A 26 -16.83 -14.01 -0.04
CA ALA A 26 -18.08 -13.40 -0.47
C ALA A 26 -18.44 -13.66 -1.94
N GLY A 27 -17.58 -14.32 -2.71
CA GLY A 27 -17.85 -14.71 -4.10
C GLY A 27 -17.58 -13.62 -5.14
N PHE A 28 -16.73 -12.64 -4.84
CA PHE A 28 -16.27 -11.68 -5.86
C PHE A 28 -15.32 -12.33 -6.87
N ASP A 29 -15.51 -12.02 -8.15
CA ASP A 29 -14.66 -12.52 -9.25
C ASP A 29 -13.33 -11.75 -9.38
N LEU A 30 -13.30 -10.50 -8.94
CA LEU A 30 -12.16 -9.60 -9.06
C LEU A 30 -12.08 -8.64 -7.88
N VAL A 31 -10.86 -8.29 -7.50
CA VAL A 31 -10.53 -7.15 -6.65
C VAL A 31 -9.69 -6.16 -7.42
N GLU A 32 -9.91 -4.87 -7.17
CA GLU A 32 -9.07 -3.80 -7.69
C GLU A 32 -8.38 -3.09 -6.53
N LEU A 33 -7.05 -2.96 -6.60
CA LEU A 33 -6.28 -2.20 -5.62
C LEU A 33 -6.32 -0.72 -5.95
N HIS A 34 -6.93 0.07 -5.07
CA HIS A 34 -7.04 1.50 -5.29
C HIS A 34 -5.71 2.22 -4.97
N SER A 35 -4.85 2.38 -5.99
CA SER A 35 -3.57 3.09 -5.91
C SER A 35 -3.57 4.46 -6.61
N ALA A 36 -4.68 5.19 -6.51
CA ALA A 36 -4.91 6.44 -7.24
C ALA A 36 -5.58 7.50 -6.35
N HIS A 37 -5.94 8.64 -6.95
CA HIS A 37 -6.75 9.71 -6.34
C HIS A 37 -6.26 10.28 -4.99
N GLY A 38 -4.99 10.04 -4.64
CA GLY A 38 -4.36 10.63 -3.44
C GLY A 38 -4.62 9.84 -2.16
N TYR A 39 -5.19 8.63 -2.27
CA TYR A 39 -5.29 7.69 -1.16
C TYR A 39 -3.93 7.09 -0.80
N LEU A 40 -3.90 6.27 0.26
CA LEU A 40 -2.68 5.80 0.91
C LEU A 40 -1.61 5.29 -0.07
N LEU A 41 -1.96 4.34 -0.93
CA LEU A 41 -1.01 3.75 -1.89
C LEU A 41 -0.48 4.81 -2.89
N HIS A 42 -1.33 5.72 -3.36
CA HIS A 42 -0.89 6.85 -4.19
C HIS A 42 0.01 7.83 -3.41
N GLN A 43 -0.24 8.02 -2.11
CA GLN A 43 0.60 8.87 -1.27
C GLN A 43 2.03 8.34 -1.16
N PHE A 44 2.23 7.02 -1.15
CA PHE A 44 3.55 6.40 -1.20
C PHE A 44 4.19 6.56 -2.59
N LEU A 45 3.44 6.40 -3.68
CA LEU A 45 3.96 6.53 -5.05
C LEU A 45 4.42 7.95 -5.40
N SER A 46 3.68 8.97 -4.94
CA SER A 46 3.91 10.35 -5.35
C SER A 46 5.02 11.03 -4.53
N PRO A 47 6.04 11.64 -5.17
CA PRO A 47 7.05 12.44 -4.46
C PRO A 47 6.48 13.73 -3.84
N SER A 48 5.28 14.17 -4.23
CA SER A 48 4.63 15.34 -3.64
C SER A 48 4.09 15.09 -2.24
N SER A 49 3.87 13.82 -1.86
CA SER A 49 3.35 13.41 -0.56
C SER A 49 4.30 12.50 0.21
N ASN A 50 5.13 11.72 -0.49
CA ASN A 50 6.11 10.84 0.14
C ASN A 50 7.44 11.58 0.35
N HIS A 51 7.62 12.08 1.56
CA HIS A 51 8.87 12.71 2.01
C HIS A 51 9.70 11.79 2.92
N ARG A 52 9.45 10.47 2.89
CA ARG A 52 10.20 9.51 3.71
C ARG A 52 11.65 9.42 3.23
N THR A 53 12.55 9.16 4.17
CA THR A 53 13.98 8.95 3.92
C THR A 53 14.41 7.49 4.15
N ASP A 54 13.45 6.60 4.42
CA ASP A 54 13.67 5.18 4.62
C ASP A 54 13.43 4.36 3.34
N GLN A 55 13.34 3.03 3.49
CA GLN A 55 13.14 2.08 2.40
C GLN A 55 11.81 2.23 1.64
N TYR A 56 10.90 3.09 2.08
CA TYR A 56 9.64 3.39 1.42
C TYR A 56 9.61 4.79 0.77
N GLY A 57 10.71 5.54 0.78
CA GLY A 57 10.80 6.87 0.17
C GLY A 57 12.08 7.11 -0.64
N GLY A 58 12.20 8.31 -1.20
CA GLY A 58 13.33 8.68 -2.06
C GLY A 58 13.19 8.16 -3.49
N SER A 59 13.76 6.99 -3.79
CA SER A 59 13.80 6.46 -5.16
C SER A 59 12.42 5.98 -5.67
N VAL A 60 12.27 5.76 -6.98
CA VAL A 60 11.03 5.23 -7.57
C VAL A 60 10.73 3.84 -7.02
N GLU A 61 11.76 3.00 -6.89
CA GLU A 61 11.68 1.64 -6.37
C GLU A 61 11.17 1.62 -4.92
N ASN A 62 11.72 2.49 -4.07
CA ASN A 62 11.28 2.60 -2.69
C ASN A 62 9.83 3.11 -2.58
N ARG A 63 9.45 4.11 -3.39
CA ARG A 63 8.08 4.63 -3.40
C ARG A 63 7.05 3.63 -3.91
N ALA A 64 7.44 2.74 -4.82
CA ALA A 64 6.59 1.66 -5.33
C ALA A 64 6.49 0.46 -4.38
N ARG A 65 7.43 0.32 -3.43
CA ARG A 65 7.58 -0.85 -2.55
C ARG A 65 6.27 -1.27 -1.89
N LEU A 66 5.58 -0.36 -1.20
CA LEU A 66 4.34 -0.70 -0.50
C LEU A 66 3.26 -1.24 -1.45
N VAL A 67 3.13 -0.65 -2.64
CA VAL A 67 2.13 -1.09 -3.62
C VAL A 67 2.45 -2.51 -4.09
N LEU A 68 3.72 -2.80 -4.35
CA LEU A 68 4.16 -4.13 -4.77
C LEU A 68 4.02 -5.17 -3.64
N GLU A 69 4.34 -4.80 -2.39
CA GLU A 69 4.13 -5.66 -1.23
C GLU A 69 2.64 -6.02 -1.04
N VAL A 70 1.73 -5.09 -1.32
CA VAL A 70 0.28 -5.36 -1.28
C VAL A 70 -0.17 -6.25 -2.45
N VAL A 71 0.45 -6.13 -3.63
CA VAL A 71 0.16 -6.99 -4.79
C VAL A 71 0.67 -8.41 -4.59
N ASP A 72 1.83 -8.58 -3.94
CA ASP A 72 2.47 -9.88 -3.73
C ASP A 72 1.84 -10.71 -2.58
N ALA A 73 1.15 -10.06 -1.64
CA ALA A 73 0.57 -10.66 -0.43
C ALA A 73 -0.71 -11.47 -0.67
#